data_AF-A0A7L2L7X0-F1
#
_entry.id   AF-A0A7L2L7X0-F1
#
_cell.length_a   1.000
_cell.length_b   1.000
_cell.length_c   1.000
_cell.angle_alpha   90.00
_cell.angle_beta   90.00
_cell.angle_gamma   90.00
#
_symmetry.space_group_name_H-M   'P 1'
#
loop_
_entity.id
_entity.type
_entity.pdbx_description
1 polymer ?
#
loop_
_entity_poly.entity_id
_entity_poly.type
_entity_poly.pdbx_seq_one_letter_code
_entity_poly.pdbx_strand_id
1 'polypeptide(L)'
;QHCCVCGQSGATIMCCEENCNSWFHLPCAKEGGCVTQYIPDYSSYCPEHRPEQDVQVTPEPGTECPICMEPVEDEKTFRTLVCPACKRAWFHRDCIQ
;
A
#
# COMPACT_ATOMS: atom_id res chain seq x y z
N GLN A 1 18.60 -7.43 11.38
CA GLN A 1 17.14 -7.31 11.32
C GLN A 1 16.64 -8.15 10.14
N HIS A 2 15.60 -8.96 10.36
CA HIS A 2 15.07 -9.89 9.35
C HIS A 2 13.79 -9.31 8.75
N CYS A 3 13.61 -9.50 7.44
CA CYS A 3 12.41 -9.05 6.74
C CYS A 3 11.20 -9.93 7.09
N CYS A 4 10.09 -9.34 7.50
CA CYS A 4 8.83 -10.05 7.77
C CYS A 4 8.17 -10.64 6.52
N VAL A 5 8.61 -10.24 5.31
CA VAL A 5 8.08 -10.72 4.03
C VAL A 5 8.89 -11.91 3.50
N CYS A 6 10.22 -11.78 3.40
CA CYS A 6 11.08 -12.80 2.79
C CYS A 6 11.94 -13.61 3.79
N GLY A 7 11.95 -13.22 5.06
CA GLY A 7 12.74 -13.86 6.13
C GLY A 7 14.24 -13.57 6.10
N GLN A 8 14.77 -12.97 5.03
CA GLN A 8 16.20 -12.69 4.88
C GLN A 8 16.66 -11.53 5.77
N SER A 9 17.94 -11.53 6.14
CA SER A 9 18.56 -10.44 6.91
C SER A 9 18.80 -9.19 6.05
N GLY A 10 19.11 -8.07 6.69
CA GLY A 10 19.41 -6.80 6.02
C GLY A 10 18.20 -5.93 5.70
N ALA A 11 17.04 -6.19 6.32
CA ALA A 11 15.91 -5.27 6.28
C ALA A 11 16.29 -3.94 6.93
N THR A 12 15.82 -2.82 6.38
CA THR A 12 16.19 -1.46 6.81
C THR A 12 15.01 -0.57 7.16
N ILE A 13 13.78 -0.99 6.83
CA ILE A 13 12.57 -0.23 7.12
C ILE A 13 11.87 -0.87 8.30
N MET A 14 11.57 -0.07 9.34
CA MET A 14 10.82 -0.49 10.52
C MET A 14 9.36 -0.07 10.40
N CYS A 15 8.46 -0.87 10.94
CA CYS A 15 7.07 -0.46 11.14
C CYS A 15 7.00 0.74 12.11
N CYS A 16 6.14 1.71 11.78
CA CYS A 16 5.92 2.94 12.56
C CYS A 16 4.94 2.73 13.72
N GLU A 17 4.21 1.61 13.73
CA GLU A 17 3.26 1.27 14.79
C GLU A 17 3.97 1.02 16.13
N GLU A 18 3.40 1.56 17.20
CA GLU A 18 3.96 1.39 18.55
C GLU A 18 3.99 -0.10 18.93
N ASN A 19 5.10 -0.54 19.53
CA ASN A 19 5.34 -1.94 19.92
C ASN A 19 5.41 -2.94 18.75
N CYS A 20 5.40 -2.50 17.50
CA CYS A 20 5.69 -3.36 16.36
C CYS A 20 7.20 -3.36 16.05
N ASN A 21 7.83 -4.52 16.17
CA ASN A 21 9.26 -4.70 15.87
C ASN A 21 9.48 -5.33 14.47
N SER A 22 8.49 -5.23 13.58
CA SER A 22 8.58 -5.79 12.23
C SER A 22 9.45 -4.90 11.35
N TRP A 23 10.38 -5.55 10.64
CA TRP A 23 11.26 -4.92 9.66
C TRP A 23 11.00 -5.49 8.27
N PHE A 24 11.21 -4.70 7.23
CA PHE A 24 11.13 -5.18 5.85
C PHE A 24 12.15 -4.50 4.94
N HIS A 25 12.51 -5.18 3.84
CA HIS A 25 13.29 -4.55 2.78
C HIS A 25 12.39 -3.63 1.96
N LEU A 26 12.96 -2.57 1.40
CA LEU A 26 12.24 -1.69 0.47
C LEU A 26 11.65 -2.46 -0.74
N PRO A 27 12.41 -3.34 -1.44
CA PRO A 27 11.84 -4.15 -2.52
C PRO A 27 10.72 -5.10 -2.06
N CYS A 28 10.79 -5.57 -0.81
CA CYS A 28 9.76 -6.45 -0.25
C CYS A 28 8.48 -5.70 0.15
N ALA A 29 8.54 -4.38 0.32
CA ALA A 29 7.38 -3.60 0.76
C ALA A 29 6.22 -3.75 -0.23
N LYS A 30 6.53 -3.63 -1.53
CA LYS A 30 5.58 -3.73 -2.63
C LYS A 30 4.85 -5.07 -2.66
N GLU A 31 5.60 -6.16 -2.77
CA GLU A 31 5.02 -7.52 -2.89
C GLU A 31 4.43 -8.03 -1.56
N GLY A 32 4.98 -7.56 -0.43
CA GLY A 32 4.57 -8.01 0.91
C GLY A 32 3.34 -7.31 1.46
N GLY A 33 2.78 -6.32 0.77
CA GLY A 33 1.63 -5.56 1.27
C GLY A 33 2.00 -4.56 2.37
N CYS A 34 3.26 -4.13 2.46
CA CYS A 34 3.68 -3.04 3.34
C CYS A 34 3.37 -1.69 2.68
N VAL A 35 3.28 -0.63 3.49
CA VAL A 35 3.07 0.74 2.99
C VAL A 35 4.21 1.64 3.43
N THR A 36 4.86 2.32 2.49
CA THR A 36 5.84 3.37 2.77
C THR A 36 5.28 4.70 2.28
N GLN A 37 5.03 5.64 3.18
CA GLN A 37 4.48 6.95 2.83
C GLN A 37 5.63 7.92 2.54
N TYR A 38 5.76 8.36 1.29
CA TYR A 38 6.78 9.35 0.89
C TYR A 38 6.30 10.79 1.10
N ILE A 39 5.60 11.03 2.20
CA ILE A 39 5.13 12.32 2.67
C ILE A 39 5.59 12.48 4.11
N PRO A 40 5.91 13.70 4.60
CA PRO A 40 6.22 13.91 6.01
C PRO A 40 5.13 13.31 6.90
N ASP A 41 5.45 12.52 7.93
CA ASP A 41 6.77 12.27 8.57
C ASP A 41 7.54 11.03 8.07
N TYR A 42 7.26 10.57 6.85
CA TYR A 42 7.89 9.41 6.18
C TYR A 42 7.62 8.05 6.85
N SER A 43 6.42 7.90 7.40
CA SER A 43 5.99 6.68 8.11
C SER A 43 5.91 5.46 7.19
N SER A 44 6.29 4.31 7.73
CA SER A 44 6.26 3.02 7.04
C SER A 44 5.57 1.97 7.90
N TYR A 45 4.78 1.09 7.30
CA TYR A 45 3.92 0.15 8.02
C TYR A 45 4.06 -1.26 7.46
N CYS A 46 4.18 -2.25 8.36
CA CYS A 46 4.20 -3.66 7.98
C CYS A 46 2.81 -4.11 7.46
N PRO A 47 2.68 -5.34 6.94
CA PRO A 47 1.41 -5.80 6.36
C PRO A 47 0.26 -5.86 7.38
N GLU A 48 0.57 -6.04 8.66
CA GLU A 48 -0.43 -6.11 9.75
C GLU A 48 -0.93 -4.74 10.20
N HIS A 49 -0.08 -3.71 10.14
CA HIS A 49 -0.38 -2.36 10.64
C HIS A 49 -0.50 -1.32 9.52
N ARG A 50 -0.58 -1.77 8.26
CA ARG A 50 -0.74 -0.86 7.13
C ARG A 50 -2.04 -0.07 7.25
N PRO A 51 -2.06 1.21 6.86
CA PRO A 51 -3.31 1.96 6.80
C PRO A 51 -4.21 1.41 5.69
N GLU A 52 -5.50 1.27 6.01
CA GLU A 52 -6.54 0.91 5.07
C GLU A 52 -7.47 2.10 4.85
N GLN A 53 -7.98 2.28 3.63
CA GLN A 53 -8.91 3.36 3.35
C GLN A 53 -10.29 3.03 3.93
N ASP A 54 -10.82 3.85 4.83
CA ASP A 54 -12.17 3.65 5.36
C ASP A 54 -13.24 4.21 4.40
N VAL A 55 -13.43 3.51 3.28
CA VAL A 55 -14.44 3.83 2.26
C VAL A 55 -15.14 2.55 1.81
N GLN A 56 -16.46 2.58 1.82
CA GLN A 56 -17.35 1.49 1.38
C GLN A 56 -17.82 1.74 -0.07
N VAL A 57 -16.87 1.95 -0.97
CA VAL A 57 -17.12 2.04 -2.41
C VAL A 57 -16.23 1.04 -3.12
N THR A 58 -16.70 0.52 -4.25
CA THR A 58 -15.94 -0.33 -5.16
C THR A 58 -15.91 0.34 -6.53
N PRO A 59 -14.87 0.09 -7.35
CA PRO A 59 -14.86 0.57 -8.72
C PRO A 59 -16.02 -0.06 -9.50
N GLU A 60 -16.56 0.69 -10.45
CA GLU A 60 -17.48 0.12 -11.44
C GLU A 60 -16.68 -0.77 -12.41
N PRO A 61 -17.26 -1.85 -12.95
CA PRO A 61 -16.55 -2.72 -13.88
C PRO A 61 -15.93 -1.95 -15.05
N GLY A 62 -14.64 -2.16 -15.29
CA GLY A 62 -13.91 -1.45 -16.33
C GLY A 62 -13.48 -0.02 -15.96
N THR A 63 -13.52 0.35 -14.67
CA THR A 63 -12.88 1.59 -14.20
C THR A 63 -11.38 1.55 -14.52
N GLU A 64 -10.89 2.57 -15.23
CA GLU A 64 -9.47 2.68 -15.58
C GLU A 64 -8.71 3.54 -14.57
N CYS A 65 -7.46 3.17 -14.30
CA CYS A 65 -6.54 4.02 -13.57
C CYS A 65 -6.13 5.22 -14.44
N PRO A 66 -6.36 6.48 -14.02
CA PRO A 66 -6.03 7.66 -14.82
C PRO A 66 -4.53 7.87 -15.12
N ILE A 67 -3.63 7.09 -14.50
CA ILE A 67 -2.18 7.23 -14.63
C ILE A 67 -1.65 6.33 -15.75
N CYS A 68 -1.99 5.04 -15.71
CA CYS A 68 -1.55 4.06 -16.70
C CYS A 68 -2.59 3.80 -17.81
N MET A 69 -3.83 4.23 -17.63
CA MET A 69 -4.97 3.97 -18.53
C MET A 69 -5.31 2.46 -18.67
N GLU A 70 -4.96 1.66 -17.67
CA GLU A 70 -5.33 0.24 -17.58
C GLU A 70 -6.45 0.03 -16.55
N PRO A 71 -7.29 -1.01 -16.69
CA PRO A 71 -8.34 -1.31 -15.73
C PRO A 71 -7.76 -1.61 -14.33
N VAL A 72 -8.41 -1.06 -13.30
CA VAL A 72 -8.16 -1.48 -11.91
C VAL A 72 -8.92 -2.78 -11.60
N GLU A 73 -8.55 -3.46 -10.52
CA GLU A 73 -9.34 -4.58 -10.01
C GLU A 73 -10.74 -4.08 -9.61
N ASP A 74 -11.78 -4.86 -9.92
CA ASP A 74 -13.19 -4.50 -9.64
C ASP A 74 -13.55 -4.51 -8.13
N GLU A 75 -12.59 -4.92 -7.30
CA GLU A 75 -12.71 -5.00 -5.85
C GLU A 75 -11.71 -4.07 -5.16
N LYS A 76 -12.10 -3.60 -3.97
CA LYS A 76 -11.19 -2.85 -3.11
C LYS A 76 -10.19 -3.81 -2.47
N THR A 77 -9.02 -3.93 -3.09
CA THR A 77 -7.89 -4.70 -2.57
C THR A 77 -6.75 -3.77 -2.15
N PHE A 78 -5.70 -4.33 -1.53
CA PHE A 78 -4.48 -3.59 -1.23
C PHE A 78 -3.87 -2.91 -2.48
N ARG A 79 -4.05 -3.50 -3.66
CA ARG A 79 -3.50 -3.02 -4.94
C ARG A 79 -4.29 -1.85 -5.52
N THR A 80 -5.45 -1.54 -4.96
CA THR A 80 -6.33 -0.46 -5.42
C THR A 80 -6.41 0.67 -4.41
N LEU A 81 -6.50 1.90 -4.90
CA LEU A 81 -6.69 3.10 -4.10
C LEU A 81 -7.82 3.94 -4.70
N VAL A 82 -8.67 4.50 -3.84
CA VAL A 82 -9.70 5.47 -4.24
C VAL A 82 -9.28 6.88 -3.83
N CYS A 83 -9.56 7.89 -4.65
CA CYS A 83 -9.34 9.28 -4.25
C CYS A 83 -10.21 9.62 -3.01
N PRO A 84 -9.62 10.03 -1.88
CA PRO A 84 -10.39 10.30 -0.66
C PRO A 84 -11.30 11.54 -0.80
N ALA A 85 -10.97 12.47 -1.70
CA ALA A 85 -11.73 13.69 -1.91
C ALA A 85 -12.99 13.47 -2.76
N CYS A 86 -12.85 12.90 -3.96
CA CYS A 86 -13.99 12.72 -4.88
C CYS A 86 -14.70 11.38 -4.73
N LYS A 87 -14.04 10.36 -4.15
CA LYS A 87 -14.54 8.99 -3.97
C LYS A 87 -14.99 8.31 -5.27
N ARG A 88 -14.44 8.77 -6.41
CA ARG A 88 -14.81 8.32 -7.76
C ARG A 88 -13.63 7.88 -8.60
N ALA A 89 -12.47 8.53 -8.45
CA ALA A 89 -11.27 8.15 -9.17
C ALA A 89 -10.58 6.99 -8.44
N TRP A 90 -10.19 5.97 -9.20
CA TRP A 90 -9.51 4.77 -8.71
C TRP A 90 -8.13 4.65 -9.35
N PHE A 91 -7.18 4.08 -8.61
CA PHE A 91 -5.79 3.97 -9.01
C PHE A 91 -5.23 2.61 -8.62
N HIS A 92 -4.30 2.07 -9.41
CA HIS A 92 -3.38 1.08 -8.87
C HIS A 92 -2.49 1.75 -7.83
N ARG A 93 -2.26 1.08 -6.70
CA ARG A 93 -1.32 1.56 -5.67
C ARG A 93 0.05 1.83 -6.27
N ASP A 94 0.52 0.92 -7.12
CA ASP A 94 1.80 1.00 -7.86
C ASP A 94 1.91 2.22 -8.79
N CYS A 95 0.80 2.79 -9.22
CA CYS A 95 0.82 4.01 -10.04
C CYS A 95 0.97 5.27 -9.20
N ILE A 96 0.70 5.19 -7.89
CA ILE A 96 0.84 6.28 -6.92
C ILE A 96 2.15 6.17 -6.13
N GLN A 97 2.61 4.94 -5.85
CA GLN A 97 3.76 4.61 -4.99
C GLN A 97 4.75 3.72 -5.72
#